data_AF-A0A5R8Y6S5-F1
#
_entry.id   AF-A0A5R8Y6S5-F1
#
_cell.length_a   1.000
_cell.length_b   1.000
_cell.length_c   1.000
_cell.angle_alpha   90.00
_cell.angle_beta   90.00
_cell.angle_gamma   90.00
#
_symmetry.space_group_name_H-M   'P 1'
#
loop_
_entity.id
_entity.type
_entity.pdbx_description
1 polymer ?
#
loop_
_entity_poly.entity_id
_entity_poly.type
_entity_poly.pdbx_seq_one_letter_code
_entity_poly.pdbx_strand_id
1 'polypeptide(L)'
;MDNFVTSNIFDRCLSDAENTIEIMRETAIEVFGTRNDIIIGVNGSVARREYTSGSDVDHFFLSVSKDEVEISVCEDSFRKALEGRGLKMPSAGGVFEGALQREMLLTHIGGDDDTNQTLTRRMLFLLEGEWIFNQTSFEELRELLIQKYVSNDLEEDKLALYLLNDIIRYWRTICIDFECKTAGGNKPRAIRLAKLRISRMLLCFAGFVAVAEAINMNAPQKRAHLVKLFAMQGIDRLDCTLGGEFQKAKECYGTFLSKLDDQDFRSKLERPGDEGINTTEFKFMVELAREFKAELVGILLKHYGPDSAIVKSLLL
;
A
#
# COMPACT_ATOMS: atom_id res chain seq x y z
N MET A 1 25.88 12.50 -9.53
CA MET A 1 24.83 13.53 -9.56
C MET A 1 23.46 12.95 -9.23
N ASP A 2 23.18 11.66 -9.50
CA ASP A 2 21.88 11.03 -9.21
C ASP A 2 21.53 10.89 -7.72
N ASN A 3 22.47 10.56 -6.83
CA ASN A 3 22.16 10.34 -5.40
C ASN A 3 21.64 11.58 -4.65
N PHE A 4 21.98 12.79 -5.13
CA PHE A 4 21.45 14.04 -4.54
C PHE A 4 20.01 14.32 -4.96
N VAL A 5 19.63 13.93 -6.19
CA VAL A 5 18.27 14.10 -6.70
C VAL A 5 17.33 13.09 -6.05
N THR A 6 17.78 11.84 -5.87
CA THR A 6 17.00 10.79 -5.18
C THR A 6 16.80 11.07 -3.69
N SER A 7 17.77 11.66 -2.97
CA SER A 7 17.54 12.07 -1.58
C SER A 7 16.47 13.17 -1.48
N ASN A 8 16.52 14.16 -2.38
CA ASN A 8 15.62 15.31 -2.37
C ASN A 8 14.15 14.91 -2.64
N ILE A 9 13.90 13.97 -3.55
CA ILE A 9 12.52 13.51 -3.85
C ILE A 9 11.85 12.87 -2.63
N PHE A 10 12.56 12.06 -1.83
CA PHE A 10 11.97 11.41 -0.66
C PHE A 10 11.59 12.42 0.42
N ASP A 11 12.49 13.36 0.74
CA ASP A 11 12.23 14.40 1.74
C ASP A 11 11.03 15.26 1.37
N ARG A 12 10.92 15.64 0.09
CA ARG A 12 9.78 16.40 -0.41
C ARG A 12 8.48 15.59 -0.37
N CYS A 13 8.50 14.35 -0.88
CA CYS A 13 7.33 13.47 -0.84
C CYS A 13 6.84 13.20 0.59
N LEU A 14 7.76 13.06 1.54
CA LEU A 14 7.47 12.93 2.96
C LEU A 14 6.81 14.20 3.49
N SER A 15 7.43 15.36 3.28
CA SER A 15 6.90 16.65 3.74
C SER A 15 5.49 16.92 3.21
N ASP A 16 5.25 16.68 1.92
CA ASP A 16 3.95 16.94 1.30
C ASP A 16 2.88 15.94 1.79
N ALA A 17 3.27 14.68 2.01
CA ALA A 17 2.38 13.67 2.56
C ALA A 17 1.99 13.96 4.01
N GLU A 18 2.93 14.34 4.87
CA GLU A 18 2.65 14.67 6.28
C GLU A 18 1.75 15.90 6.39
N ASN A 19 2.02 16.95 5.59
CA ASN A 19 1.12 18.11 5.51
C ASN A 19 -0.29 17.71 5.04
N THR A 20 -0.39 16.82 4.04
CA THR A 20 -1.70 16.31 3.58
C THR A 20 -2.41 15.52 4.66
N ILE A 21 -1.70 14.67 5.41
CA ILE A 21 -2.25 13.88 6.52
C ILE A 21 -2.73 14.80 7.65
N GLU A 22 -1.98 15.85 7.98
CA GLU A 22 -2.37 16.84 8.98
C GLU A 22 -3.67 17.55 8.57
N ILE A 23 -3.76 18.03 7.33
CA ILE A 23 -4.99 18.63 6.77
C ILE A 23 -6.16 17.65 6.88
N MET A 24 -5.95 16.37 6.54
CA MET A 24 -7.00 15.35 6.63
C MET A 24 -7.45 15.09 8.06
N ARG A 25 -6.51 15.03 9.02
CA ARG A 25 -6.80 14.83 10.45
C ARG A 25 -7.59 15.99 11.03
N GLU A 26 -7.17 17.23 10.76
CA GLU A 26 -7.89 18.44 11.15
C GLU A 26 -9.32 18.45 10.57
N THR A 27 -9.43 18.17 9.27
CA THR A 27 -10.72 18.13 8.59
C THR A 27 -11.63 17.07 9.20
N ALA A 28 -11.11 15.89 9.53
CA ALA A 28 -11.89 14.83 10.15
C ALA A 28 -12.38 15.24 11.55
N ILE A 29 -11.55 15.91 12.34
CA ILE A 29 -11.93 16.45 13.65
C ILE A 29 -13.02 17.52 13.51
N GLU A 30 -12.90 18.43 12.54
CA GLU A 30 -13.91 19.47 12.28
C GLU A 30 -15.26 18.89 11.85
N VAL A 31 -15.25 17.86 11.00
CA VAL A 31 -16.47 17.26 10.45
C VAL A 31 -17.13 16.30 11.44
N PHE A 32 -16.35 15.51 12.18
CA PHE A 32 -16.86 14.39 12.98
C PHE A 32 -16.73 14.59 14.49
N GLY A 33 -16.03 15.63 14.96
CA GLY A 33 -15.89 15.96 16.37
C GLY A 33 -15.31 14.80 17.18
N THR A 34 -16.10 14.26 18.10
CA THR A 34 -15.71 13.22 19.06
C THR A 34 -16.30 11.85 18.74
N ARG A 35 -16.82 11.63 17.52
CA ARG A 35 -17.34 10.34 17.08
C ARG A 35 -16.27 9.26 17.20
N ASN A 36 -16.66 8.09 17.71
CA ASN A 36 -15.80 6.92 17.89
C ASN A 36 -16.33 5.68 17.16
N ASP A 37 -17.40 5.83 16.38
CA ASP A 37 -18.12 4.76 15.69
C ASP A 37 -17.66 4.56 14.24
N ILE A 38 -16.69 5.37 13.78
CA ILE A 38 -16.09 5.32 12.44
C ILE A 38 -14.57 5.26 12.54
N ILE A 39 -13.91 4.59 11.63
CA ILE A 39 -12.46 4.70 11.40
C ILE A 39 -12.29 5.36 10.04
N ILE A 40 -11.44 6.39 9.97
CA ILE A 40 -11.02 6.99 8.71
C ILE A 40 -9.54 6.69 8.54
N GLY A 41 -9.20 6.13 7.39
CA GLY A 41 -7.82 5.94 6.98
C GLY A 41 -7.56 6.44 5.58
N VAL A 42 -6.30 6.39 5.18
CA VAL A 42 -5.84 6.72 3.84
C VAL A 42 -4.91 5.62 3.33
N ASN A 43 -4.93 5.41 2.02
CA ASN A 43 -4.05 4.52 1.27
C ASN A 43 -3.30 5.31 0.18
N GLY A 44 -2.64 4.61 -0.75
CA GLY A 44 -2.05 5.29 -1.90
C GLY A 44 -0.76 6.04 -1.53
N SER A 45 -0.40 7.02 -2.36
CA SER A 45 0.85 7.77 -2.21
C SER A 45 0.93 8.57 -0.91
N VAL A 46 -0.20 9.11 -0.42
CA VAL A 46 -0.25 9.81 0.87
C VAL A 46 0.20 8.88 2.00
N ALA A 47 -0.43 7.71 2.13
CA ALA A 47 -0.17 6.78 3.22
C ALA A 47 1.26 6.21 3.18
N ARG A 48 1.82 6.03 1.96
CA ARG A 48 3.21 5.56 1.77
C ARG A 48 4.26 6.66 1.87
N ARG A 49 3.88 7.94 2.05
CA ARG A 49 4.77 9.11 2.00
C ARG A 49 5.53 9.25 0.67
N GLU A 50 4.81 8.97 -0.40
CA GLU A 50 5.24 9.01 -1.80
C GLU A 50 4.48 10.09 -2.58
N TYR A 51 4.04 11.15 -1.88
CA TYR A 51 3.14 12.15 -2.44
C TYR A 51 3.86 13.01 -3.48
N THR A 52 3.47 12.87 -4.74
CA THR A 52 3.91 13.73 -5.85
C THR A 52 2.80 14.71 -6.24
N SER A 53 3.14 15.75 -7.00
CA SER A 53 2.23 16.79 -7.52
C SER A 53 0.99 16.25 -8.25
N GLY A 54 1.07 15.04 -8.81
CA GLY A 54 -0.04 14.38 -9.50
C GLY A 54 -0.87 13.42 -8.63
N SER A 55 -0.64 13.39 -7.31
CA SER A 55 -1.30 12.49 -6.36
C SER A 55 -2.73 12.91 -6.04
N ASP A 56 -3.56 11.91 -5.77
CA ASP A 56 -4.87 12.01 -5.17
C ASP A 56 -4.87 11.46 -3.73
N VAL A 57 -5.98 11.67 -3.01
CA VAL A 57 -6.16 11.23 -1.63
C VAL A 57 -7.13 10.05 -1.57
N ASP A 58 -6.58 8.83 -1.57
CA ASP A 58 -7.32 7.58 -1.45
C ASP A 58 -7.77 7.31 -0.01
N HIS A 59 -8.77 8.04 0.48
CA HIS A 59 -9.33 7.81 1.81
C HIS A 59 -10.31 6.62 1.84
N PHE A 60 -10.55 6.08 3.04
CA PHE A 60 -11.54 5.04 3.28
C PHE A 60 -12.20 5.19 4.65
N PHE A 61 -13.40 4.63 4.76
CA PHE A 61 -14.20 4.62 5.98
C PHE A 61 -14.55 3.19 6.40
N LEU A 62 -14.45 2.91 7.69
CA LEU A 62 -14.94 1.67 8.30
C LEU A 62 -15.91 1.97 9.45
N SER A 63 -16.99 1.20 9.57
CA SER A 63 -17.84 1.23 10.77
C SER A 63 -17.18 0.44 11.89
N VAL A 64 -17.22 0.99 13.11
CA VAL A 64 -16.87 0.28 14.36
C VAL A 64 -18.11 -0.34 15.00
N SER A 65 -19.28 0.27 14.81
CA SER A 65 -20.55 -0.22 15.36
C SER A 65 -21.27 -1.13 14.36
N LYS A 66 -22.11 -2.03 14.89
CA LYS A 66 -23.03 -2.86 14.09
C LYS A 66 -24.27 -2.10 13.64
N ASP A 67 -24.51 -0.91 14.21
CA ASP A 67 -25.62 -0.07 13.84
C ASP A 67 -25.38 0.51 12.44
N GLU A 68 -26.46 0.82 11.72
CA GLU A 68 -26.38 1.49 10.41
C GLU A 68 -25.83 2.91 10.60
N VAL A 69 -24.51 3.03 10.61
CA VAL A 69 -23.87 4.32 10.39
C VAL A 69 -24.03 4.64 8.90
N GLU A 70 -24.62 5.78 8.57
CA GLU A 70 -24.66 6.32 7.20
C GLU A 70 -23.25 6.79 6.79
N ILE A 71 -22.34 5.83 6.62
CA ILE A 71 -20.95 6.07 6.26
C ILE A 71 -20.83 6.73 4.89
N SER A 72 -21.75 6.44 3.95
CA SER A 72 -21.78 7.12 2.66
C SER A 72 -21.95 8.63 2.82
N VAL A 73 -22.83 9.08 3.72
CA VAL A 73 -23.02 10.51 4.02
C VAL A 73 -21.79 11.11 4.70
N CYS A 74 -21.15 10.34 5.58
CA CYS A 74 -19.89 10.75 6.22
C CYS A 74 -18.76 10.90 5.18
N GLU A 75 -18.59 9.91 4.31
CA GLU A 75 -17.60 9.91 3.23
C GLU A 75 -17.82 11.10 2.29
N ASP A 76 -19.06 11.34 1.86
CA ASP A 76 -19.41 12.48 1.01
C ASP A 76 -19.10 13.83 1.67
N SER A 77 -19.41 13.96 2.97
CA SER A 77 -19.15 15.19 3.74
C SER A 77 -17.66 15.45 3.88
N PHE A 78 -16.88 14.42 4.19
CA PHE A 78 -15.44 14.50 4.30
C PHE A 78 -14.79 14.80 2.95
N ARG A 79 -15.21 14.11 1.88
CA ARG A 79 -14.74 14.37 0.51
C ARG A 79 -14.94 15.82 0.11
N LYS A 80 -16.15 16.38 0.31
CA LYS A 80 -16.44 17.79 0.03
C LYS A 80 -15.57 18.74 0.84
N ALA A 81 -15.31 18.42 2.11
CA ALA A 81 -14.45 19.23 2.97
C ALA A 81 -12.99 19.22 2.48
N LEU A 82 -12.46 18.06 2.10
CA LEU A 82 -11.11 17.94 1.53
C LEU A 82 -10.97 18.66 0.18
N GLU A 83 -11.98 18.55 -0.70
CA GLU A 83 -12.03 19.31 -1.95
C GLU A 83 -12.05 20.82 -1.70
N GLY A 84 -12.81 21.28 -0.71
CA GLY A 84 -12.83 22.67 -0.26
C GLY A 84 -11.48 23.18 0.24
N ARG A 85 -10.61 22.27 0.70
CA ARG A 85 -9.21 22.55 1.08
C ARG A 85 -8.21 22.35 -0.07
N GLY A 86 -8.69 22.11 -1.29
CA GLY A 86 -7.85 22.00 -2.49
C GLY A 86 -7.18 20.63 -2.70
N LEU A 87 -7.57 19.60 -1.94
CA LEU A 87 -7.02 18.26 -2.13
C LEU A 87 -7.70 17.55 -3.31
N LYS A 88 -6.90 16.86 -4.12
CA LYS A 88 -7.39 16.10 -5.27
C LYS A 88 -7.98 14.78 -4.82
N MET A 89 -9.25 14.55 -5.13
CA MET A 89 -9.93 13.30 -4.81
C MET A 89 -9.76 12.25 -5.92
N PRO A 90 -9.74 10.95 -5.57
CA PRO A 90 -9.75 9.88 -6.57
C PRO A 90 -11.07 9.90 -7.33
N SER A 91 -11.03 9.47 -8.59
CA SER A 91 -12.23 9.28 -9.41
C SER A 91 -13.20 8.28 -8.75
N ALA A 92 -14.50 8.48 -8.96
CA ALA A 92 -15.54 7.53 -8.54
C ALA A 92 -15.24 6.10 -9.06
N GLY A 93 -15.67 5.07 -8.33
CA GLY A 93 -15.31 3.66 -8.62
C GLY A 93 -14.08 3.14 -7.87
N GLY A 94 -13.66 3.80 -6.79
CA GLY A 94 -12.49 3.40 -5.99
C GLY A 94 -12.70 2.07 -5.25
N VAL A 95 -11.60 1.36 -4.91
CA VAL A 95 -11.70 0.07 -4.19
C VAL A 95 -12.42 0.24 -2.85
N PHE A 96 -12.21 1.37 -2.17
CA PHE A 96 -12.84 1.72 -0.89
C PHE A 96 -14.10 2.56 -1.02
N GLU A 97 -14.62 2.76 -2.23
CA GLU A 97 -15.90 3.44 -2.40
C GLU A 97 -17.01 2.62 -1.73
N GLY A 98 -17.74 3.27 -0.83
CA GLY A 98 -18.82 2.64 -0.08
C GLY A 98 -18.35 2.00 1.24
N ALA A 99 -19.17 2.27 2.25
CA ALA A 99 -19.04 1.83 3.63
C ALA A 99 -18.69 0.34 3.78
N LEU A 100 -17.78 0.02 4.70
CA LEU A 100 -17.51 -1.34 5.11
C LEU A 100 -17.56 -1.46 6.63
N GLN A 101 -18.21 -2.51 7.14
CA GLN A 101 -18.04 -2.88 8.54
C GLN A 101 -16.62 -3.41 8.74
N ARG A 102 -15.90 -2.95 9.77
CA ARG A 102 -14.51 -3.38 10.01
C ARG A 102 -14.36 -4.90 10.12
N GLU A 103 -15.41 -5.60 10.57
CA GLU A 103 -15.48 -7.05 10.70
C GLU A 103 -15.31 -7.78 9.37
N MET A 104 -15.63 -7.13 8.24
CA MET A 104 -15.39 -7.67 6.91
C MET A 104 -13.90 -7.79 6.59
N LEU A 105 -13.04 -7.00 7.23
CA LEU A 105 -11.58 -7.18 7.13
C LEU A 105 -11.08 -8.36 7.96
N LEU A 106 -11.87 -8.85 8.92
CA LEU A 106 -11.46 -9.88 9.89
C LEU A 106 -12.09 -11.26 9.63
N THR A 107 -13.01 -11.35 8.67
CA THR A 107 -13.81 -12.55 8.40
C THR A 107 -13.60 -13.05 6.98
N HIS A 108 -13.98 -14.31 6.75
CA HIS A 108 -13.98 -14.99 5.44
C HIS A 108 -12.62 -15.13 4.74
N ILE A 109 -11.50 -14.74 5.34
CA ILE A 109 -10.16 -14.74 4.72
C ILE A 109 -9.85 -16.08 4.01
N GLY A 110 -9.79 -16.06 2.67
CA GLY A 110 -9.47 -17.22 1.82
C GLY A 110 -10.64 -18.14 1.43
N GLY A 111 -11.83 -17.98 2.01
CA GLY A 111 -13.03 -18.75 1.67
C GLY A 111 -13.83 -18.17 0.49
N ASP A 112 -14.94 -18.83 0.14
CA ASP A 112 -15.80 -18.45 -1.01
C ASP A 112 -16.37 -17.02 -0.90
N ASP A 113 -16.58 -16.55 0.33
CA ASP A 113 -17.10 -15.21 0.62
C ASP A 113 -16.01 -14.12 0.58
N ASP A 114 -14.73 -14.47 0.34
CA ASP A 114 -13.63 -13.52 0.26
C ASP A 114 -13.44 -12.93 -1.13
N THR A 115 -14.26 -11.94 -1.44
CA THR A 115 -14.22 -11.25 -2.74
C THR A 115 -12.88 -10.55 -3.00
N ASN A 116 -12.58 -10.29 -4.27
CA ASN A 116 -11.41 -9.47 -4.65
C ASN A 116 -11.44 -8.08 -4.00
N GLN A 117 -12.64 -7.52 -3.77
CA GLN A 117 -12.79 -6.23 -3.10
C GLN A 117 -12.38 -6.33 -1.63
N THR A 118 -12.89 -7.31 -0.89
CA THR A 118 -12.55 -7.53 0.52
C THR A 118 -11.06 -7.82 0.70
N LEU A 119 -10.48 -8.70 -0.13
CA LEU A 119 -9.05 -8.98 -0.16
C LEU A 119 -8.23 -7.70 -0.37
N THR A 120 -8.57 -6.91 -1.40
CA THR A 120 -7.84 -5.69 -1.74
C THR A 120 -7.93 -4.68 -0.58
N ARG A 121 -9.12 -4.47 0.00
CA ARG A 121 -9.29 -3.56 1.15
C ARG A 121 -8.47 -4.01 2.36
N ARG A 122 -8.51 -5.30 2.69
CA ARG A 122 -7.75 -5.89 3.81
C ARG A 122 -6.24 -5.74 3.63
N MET A 123 -5.73 -6.00 2.43
CA MET A 123 -4.30 -5.86 2.15
C MET A 123 -3.85 -4.41 2.07
N LEU A 124 -4.65 -3.50 1.51
CA LEU A 124 -4.32 -2.08 1.51
C LEU A 124 -4.31 -1.52 2.94
N PHE A 125 -5.30 -1.88 3.77
CA PHE A 125 -5.34 -1.54 5.19
C PHE A 125 -4.07 -2.02 5.92
N LEU A 126 -3.67 -3.28 5.74
CA LEU A 126 -2.54 -3.86 6.44
C LEU A 126 -1.16 -3.39 5.92
N LEU A 127 -1.00 -3.30 4.60
CA LEU A 127 0.32 -3.11 3.99
C LEU A 127 0.72 -1.63 3.89
N GLU A 128 -0.23 -0.73 3.66
CA GLU A 128 0.01 0.71 3.46
C GLU A 128 -0.95 1.64 4.21
N GLY A 129 -1.91 1.12 5.00
CA GLY A 129 -2.94 1.95 5.62
C GLY A 129 -2.39 2.89 6.70
N GLU A 130 -2.74 4.16 6.60
CA GLU A 130 -2.47 5.20 7.60
C GLU A 130 -3.76 5.71 8.24
N TRP A 131 -3.75 5.95 9.55
CA TRP A 131 -4.90 6.47 10.27
C TRP A 131 -5.07 7.99 10.07
N ILE A 132 -6.32 8.41 9.93
CA ILE A 132 -6.74 9.81 9.84
C ILE A 132 -7.67 10.19 11.00
N PHE A 133 -8.57 9.28 11.40
CA PHE A 133 -9.50 9.52 12.50
C PHE A 133 -9.71 8.24 13.29
N ASN A 134 -9.80 8.38 14.62
CA ASN A 134 -9.86 7.27 15.59
C ASN A 134 -8.67 6.31 15.51
N GLN A 135 -7.47 6.85 15.74
CA GLN A 135 -6.19 6.12 15.75
C GLN A 135 -6.24 4.84 16.58
N THR A 136 -6.74 4.89 17.82
CA THR A 136 -6.79 3.72 18.70
C THR A 136 -7.57 2.57 18.06
N SER A 137 -8.77 2.83 17.51
CA SER A 137 -9.57 1.80 16.84
C SER A 137 -8.92 1.29 15.55
N PHE A 138 -8.18 2.13 14.84
CA PHE A 138 -7.39 1.72 13.68
C PHE A 138 -6.28 0.74 14.10
N GLU A 139 -5.52 1.07 15.14
CA GLU A 139 -4.41 0.26 15.64
C GLU A 139 -4.91 -1.08 16.20
N GLU A 140 -5.98 -1.06 16.99
CA GLU A 140 -6.66 -2.28 17.48
C GLU A 140 -7.10 -3.18 16.32
N LEU A 141 -7.66 -2.60 15.25
CA LEU A 141 -8.07 -3.37 14.07
C LEU A 141 -6.87 -4.03 13.37
N ARG A 142 -5.71 -3.35 13.31
CA ARG A 142 -4.47 -3.93 12.77
C ARG A 142 -3.98 -5.10 13.62
N GLU A 143 -4.01 -4.97 14.95
CA GLU A 143 -3.66 -6.04 15.87
C GLU A 143 -4.57 -7.26 15.71
N LEU A 144 -5.89 -7.03 15.68
CA LEU A 144 -6.89 -8.09 15.47
C LEU A 144 -6.69 -8.79 14.12
N LEU A 145 -6.40 -8.03 13.06
CA LEU A 145 -6.15 -8.59 11.74
C LEU A 145 -4.89 -9.48 11.73
N ILE A 146 -3.79 -9.03 12.33
CA ILE A 146 -2.56 -9.83 12.44
C ILE A 146 -2.81 -11.09 13.29
N GLN A 147 -3.62 -10.99 14.33
CA GLN A 147 -4.04 -12.13 15.15
C GLN A 147 -4.81 -13.19 14.34
N LYS A 148 -5.58 -12.80 13.31
CA LYS A 148 -6.24 -13.77 12.42
C LYS A 148 -5.25 -14.59 11.59
N TYR A 149 -4.12 -14.01 11.22
CA TYR A 149 -3.10 -14.70 10.43
C TYR A 149 -2.06 -15.47 11.26
N VAL A 150 -1.86 -15.08 12.52
CA VAL A 150 -0.87 -15.69 13.43
C VAL A 150 -1.59 -16.32 14.62
N SER A 151 -1.94 -17.59 14.45
CA SER A 151 -2.60 -18.40 15.47
C SER A 151 -1.71 -18.61 16.70
N ASN A 152 -2.31 -18.94 17.83
CA ASN A 152 -1.58 -19.14 19.09
C ASN A 152 -0.70 -20.40 19.10
N ASP A 153 -1.02 -21.36 18.24
CA ASP A 153 -0.34 -22.64 18.05
C ASP A 153 0.72 -22.59 16.94
N LEU A 154 0.93 -21.43 16.28
CA LEU A 154 1.98 -21.30 15.28
C LEU A 154 3.35 -21.50 15.94
N GLU A 155 4.05 -22.53 15.46
CA GLU A 155 5.41 -22.87 15.90
C GLU A 155 6.40 -21.73 15.62
N GLU A 156 7.39 -21.60 16.50
CA GLU A 156 8.35 -20.49 16.53
C GLU A 156 9.17 -20.39 15.23
N ASP A 157 9.62 -21.53 14.72
CA ASP A 157 10.47 -21.69 13.53
C ASP A 157 9.68 -21.55 12.20
N LYS A 158 8.35 -21.39 12.26
CA LYS A 158 7.50 -21.26 11.07
C LYS A 158 7.26 -19.81 10.70
N LEU A 159 7.15 -19.57 9.40
CA LEU A 159 6.63 -18.31 8.88
C LEU A 159 5.13 -18.21 9.18
N ALA A 160 4.63 -16.97 9.25
CA ALA A 160 3.20 -16.70 9.19
C ALA A 160 2.68 -16.94 7.75
N LEU A 161 2.70 -18.19 7.30
CA LEU A 161 2.42 -18.57 5.91
C LEU A 161 1.02 -18.16 5.47
N TYR A 162 0.04 -18.16 6.38
CA TYR A 162 -1.31 -17.71 6.05
C TYR A 162 -1.33 -16.24 5.62
N LEU A 163 -0.62 -15.36 6.33
CA LEU A 163 -0.45 -13.96 5.94
C LEU A 163 0.33 -13.84 4.63
N LEU A 164 1.46 -14.55 4.52
CA LEU A 164 2.30 -14.51 3.34
C LEU A 164 1.51 -14.90 2.08
N ASN A 165 0.72 -15.97 2.16
CA ASN A 165 -0.12 -16.44 1.07
C ASN A 165 -1.19 -15.42 0.68
N ASP A 166 -1.79 -14.70 1.62
CA ASP A 166 -2.80 -13.69 1.30
C ASP A 166 -2.17 -12.44 0.65
N ILE A 167 -0.94 -12.07 1.05
CA ILE A 167 -0.16 -11.01 0.37
C ILE A 167 0.19 -11.44 -1.07
N ILE A 168 0.63 -12.69 -1.26
CA ILE A 168 0.92 -13.24 -2.60
C ILE A 168 -0.36 -13.31 -3.44
N ARG A 169 -1.48 -13.77 -2.88
CA ARG A 169 -2.78 -13.82 -3.53
C ARG A 169 -3.17 -12.42 -4.00
N TYR A 170 -3.09 -11.42 -3.12
CA TYR A 170 -3.35 -10.03 -3.47
C TYR A 170 -2.45 -9.52 -4.60
N TRP A 171 -1.14 -9.80 -4.56
CA TRP A 171 -0.22 -9.45 -5.65
C TRP A 171 -0.69 -10.02 -6.99
N ARG A 172 -1.07 -11.30 -7.03
CA ARG A 172 -1.59 -11.95 -8.24
C ARG A 172 -2.94 -11.36 -8.67
N THR A 173 -3.84 -11.10 -7.72
CA THR A 173 -5.13 -10.47 -7.98
C THR A 173 -4.95 -9.11 -8.64
N ILE A 174 -4.10 -8.21 -8.11
CA ILE A 174 -3.92 -6.89 -8.73
C ILE A 174 -3.24 -6.94 -10.10
N CYS A 175 -2.42 -7.96 -10.36
CA CYS A 175 -1.84 -8.18 -11.69
C CYS A 175 -2.91 -8.59 -12.71
N ILE A 176 -3.83 -9.48 -12.33
CA ILE A 176 -4.93 -9.92 -13.20
C ILE A 176 -5.95 -8.79 -13.39
N ASP A 177 -6.30 -8.10 -12.30
CA ASP A 177 -7.19 -6.93 -12.31
C ASP A 177 -6.67 -5.82 -13.23
N PHE A 178 -5.35 -5.64 -13.31
CA PHE A 178 -4.75 -4.68 -14.23
C PHE A 178 -5.11 -5.01 -15.69
N GLU A 179 -4.97 -6.27 -16.11
CA GLU A 179 -5.30 -6.68 -17.48
C GLU A 179 -6.80 -6.52 -17.73
N CYS A 180 -7.66 -6.92 -16.78
CA CYS A 180 -9.11 -6.72 -16.89
C CYS A 180 -9.51 -5.24 -17.01
N LYS A 181 -8.94 -4.37 -16.16
CA LYS A 181 -9.26 -2.92 -16.13
C LYS A 181 -8.69 -2.16 -17.33
N THR A 182 -7.75 -2.73 -18.06
CA THR A 182 -7.11 -2.09 -19.23
C THR A 182 -7.49 -2.75 -20.55
N ALA A 183 -8.17 -3.90 -20.54
CA ALA A 183 -8.73 -4.53 -21.73
C ALA A 183 -9.78 -3.63 -22.40
N GLY A 184 -9.49 -3.18 -23.63
CA GLY A 184 -10.45 -2.52 -24.51
C GLY A 184 -10.90 -1.10 -24.08
N GLY A 185 -10.17 -0.44 -23.18
CA GLY A 185 -10.60 0.83 -22.57
C GLY A 185 -9.70 2.04 -22.88
N ASN A 186 -10.24 3.23 -22.61
CA ASN A 186 -9.51 4.51 -22.72
C ASN A 186 -8.62 4.82 -21.51
N LYS A 187 -8.59 3.94 -20.48
CA LYS A 187 -7.81 4.16 -19.26
C LYS A 187 -6.31 4.12 -19.58
N PRO A 188 -5.51 5.05 -19.04
CA PRO A 188 -4.09 5.17 -19.40
C PRO A 188 -3.31 3.95 -18.91
N ARG A 189 -2.94 3.06 -19.83
CA ARG A 189 -2.33 1.77 -19.49
C ARG A 189 -0.88 1.93 -19.01
N ALA A 190 -0.13 2.85 -19.59
CA ALA A 190 1.30 3.04 -19.32
C ALA A 190 1.59 3.44 -17.86
N ILE A 191 0.96 4.50 -17.34
CA ILE A 191 1.16 4.92 -15.95
C ILE A 191 0.72 3.83 -14.95
N ARG A 192 -0.38 3.13 -15.24
CA ARG A 192 -0.91 2.06 -14.37
C ARG A 192 0.05 0.88 -14.31
N LEU A 193 0.62 0.49 -15.45
CA LEU A 193 1.60 -0.59 -15.53
C LEU A 193 2.92 -0.22 -14.85
N ALA A 194 3.37 1.03 -14.99
CA ALA A 194 4.54 1.53 -14.27
C ALA A 194 4.35 1.47 -12.75
N LYS A 195 3.21 1.98 -12.23
CA LYS A 195 2.86 1.91 -10.80
C LYS A 195 2.71 0.46 -10.30
N LEU A 196 2.15 -0.45 -11.11
CA LEU A 196 2.05 -1.86 -10.77
C LEU A 196 3.44 -2.51 -10.61
N ARG A 197 4.35 -2.24 -11.56
CA ARG A 197 5.68 -2.87 -11.60
C ARG A 197 6.69 -2.28 -10.62
N ILE A 198 6.39 -1.14 -10.01
CA ILE A 198 7.29 -0.48 -9.06
C ILE A 198 6.60 -0.33 -7.70
N SER A 199 5.66 0.61 -7.52
CA SER A 199 5.00 0.85 -6.22
C SER A 199 4.27 -0.35 -5.66
N ARG A 200 3.44 -1.04 -6.45
CA ARG A 200 2.69 -2.20 -5.95
C ARG A 200 3.59 -3.42 -5.72
N MET A 201 4.67 -3.55 -6.47
CA MET A 201 5.68 -4.58 -6.23
C MET A 201 6.45 -4.32 -4.94
N LEU A 202 6.87 -3.07 -4.67
CA LEU A 202 7.50 -2.66 -3.41
C LEU A 202 6.58 -2.94 -2.21
N LEU A 203 5.30 -2.59 -2.33
CA LEU A 203 4.30 -2.83 -1.29
C LEU A 203 4.24 -4.30 -0.86
N CYS A 204 4.12 -5.21 -1.84
CA CYS A 204 4.08 -6.65 -1.56
C CYS A 204 5.43 -7.15 -1.03
N PHE A 205 6.54 -6.68 -1.60
CA PHE A 205 7.89 -7.03 -1.16
C PHE A 205 8.15 -6.64 0.31
N ALA A 206 7.75 -5.43 0.71
CA ALA A 206 7.82 -4.98 2.10
C ALA A 206 6.96 -5.85 3.05
N GLY A 207 5.86 -6.42 2.55
CA GLY A 207 5.08 -7.42 3.27
C GLY A 207 5.82 -8.76 3.41
N PHE A 208 6.51 -9.21 2.36
CA PHE A 208 7.31 -10.45 2.40
C PHE A 208 8.45 -10.35 3.40
N VAL A 209 9.18 -9.23 3.39
CA VAL A 209 10.24 -8.93 4.35
C VAL A 209 9.66 -8.92 5.77
N ALA A 210 8.50 -8.28 6.01
CA ALA A 210 7.88 -8.28 7.34
C ALA A 210 7.63 -9.70 7.88
N VAL A 211 7.14 -10.61 7.03
CA VAL A 211 6.91 -12.00 7.42
C VAL A 211 8.22 -12.75 7.66
N ALA A 212 9.26 -12.47 6.85
CA ALA A 212 10.58 -13.08 7.00
C ALA A 212 11.25 -12.69 8.33
N GLU A 213 11.20 -11.40 8.69
CA GLU A 213 11.79 -10.86 9.92
C GLU A 213 11.11 -11.39 11.20
N ALA A 214 9.88 -11.92 11.08
CA ALA A 214 9.14 -12.46 12.21
C ALA A 214 9.39 -13.98 12.44
N ILE A 215 10.29 -14.62 11.70
CA ILE A 215 10.66 -16.03 11.93
C ILE A 215 11.43 -16.18 13.26
N ASN A 216 11.41 -17.38 13.86
CA ASN A 216 12.07 -17.68 15.13
C ASN A 216 11.56 -16.82 16.30
N MET A 217 10.26 -16.54 16.31
CA MET A 217 9.55 -15.85 17.38
C MET A 217 8.31 -16.66 17.75
N ASN A 218 8.04 -16.81 19.05
CA ASN A 218 6.78 -17.43 19.49
C ASN A 218 5.57 -16.58 19.04
N ALA A 219 4.37 -17.18 19.01
CA ALA A 219 3.20 -16.52 18.42
C ALA A 219 2.91 -15.10 18.97
N PRO A 220 2.92 -14.83 20.30
CA PRO A 220 2.77 -13.47 20.82
C PRO A 220 3.86 -12.49 20.34
N GLN A 221 5.13 -12.89 20.38
CA GLN A 221 6.25 -12.06 19.91
C GLN A 221 6.15 -11.79 18.41
N LYS A 222 5.82 -12.82 17.63
CA LYS A 222 5.63 -12.74 16.18
C LYS A 222 4.53 -11.74 15.82
N ARG A 223 3.39 -11.79 16.52
CA ARG A 223 2.31 -10.79 16.35
C ARG A 223 2.77 -9.38 16.67
N ALA A 224 3.39 -9.16 17.83
CA ALA A 224 3.87 -7.84 18.23
C ALA A 224 4.90 -7.28 17.22
N HIS A 225 5.78 -8.15 16.72
CA HIS A 225 6.78 -7.77 15.72
C HIS A 225 6.14 -7.39 14.38
N LEU A 226 5.18 -8.19 13.89
CA LEU A 226 4.44 -7.87 12.68
C LEU A 226 3.62 -6.58 12.83
N VAL A 227 2.98 -6.35 13.98
CA VAL A 227 2.25 -5.09 14.26
C VAL A 227 3.20 -3.90 14.13
N LYS A 228 4.39 -3.98 14.74
CA LYS A 228 5.42 -2.95 14.64
C LYS A 228 5.83 -2.71 13.18
N LEU A 229 6.12 -3.77 12.42
CA LEU A 229 6.57 -3.62 11.02
C LEU A 229 5.46 -3.08 10.11
N PHE A 230 4.21 -3.55 10.25
CA PHE A 230 3.07 -3.07 9.46
C PHE A 230 2.57 -1.68 9.86
N ALA A 231 2.99 -1.15 11.01
CA ALA A 231 2.81 0.26 11.35
C ALA A 231 3.80 1.19 10.64
N MET A 232 4.89 0.66 10.08
CA MET A 232 5.87 1.42 9.29
C MET A 232 5.49 1.45 7.81
N GLN A 233 5.85 2.54 7.13
CA GLN A 233 5.74 2.67 5.69
C GLN A 233 6.66 1.69 4.97
N GLY A 234 6.31 1.34 3.73
CA GLY A 234 7.03 0.31 2.98
C GLY A 234 8.54 0.58 2.84
N ILE A 235 8.92 1.83 2.55
CA ILE A 235 10.33 2.23 2.42
C ILE A 235 11.03 2.17 3.78
N ASP A 236 10.47 2.81 4.81
CA ASP A 236 11.06 2.88 6.15
C ASP A 236 11.19 1.49 6.78
N ARG A 237 10.21 0.62 6.53
CA ARG A 237 10.24 -0.79 6.93
C ARG A 237 11.45 -1.48 6.32
N LEU A 238 11.65 -1.34 5.01
CA LEU A 238 12.75 -1.98 4.29
C LEU A 238 14.12 -1.39 4.67
N ASP A 239 14.22 -0.07 4.88
CA ASP A 239 15.44 0.57 5.37
C ASP A 239 15.80 0.08 6.78
N CYS A 240 14.81 -0.03 7.66
CA CYS A 240 15.03 -0.49 9.03
C CYS A 240 15.47 -1.96 9.09
N THR A 241 14.96 -2.82 8.20
CA THR A 241 15.23 -4.26 8.23
C THR A 241 16.46 -4.66 7.40
N LEU A 242 16.62 -4.08 6.21
CA LEU A 242 17.66 -4.47 5.25
C LEU A 242 18.83 -3.48 5.18
N GLY A 243 18.64 -2.24 5.66
CA GLY A 243 19.65 -1.20 5.65
C GLY A 243 20.29 -1.00 4.28
N GLY A 244 21.62 -1.05 4.23
CA GLY A 244 22.40 -0.80 3.01
C GLY A 244 22.11 -1.76 1.85
N GLU A 245 21.54 -2.94 2.11
CA GLU A 245 21.17 -3.88 1.04
C GLU A 245 19.99 -3.40 0.20
N PHE A 246 19.10 -2.58 0.77
CA PHE A 246 17.96 -2.02 0.06
C PHE A 246 18.33 -0.76 -0.77
N GLN A 247 19.50 -0.17 -0.54
CA GLN A 247 19.88 1.14 -1.07
C GLN A 247 19.72 1.25 -2.60
N LYS A 248 20.14 0.23 -3.36
CA LYS A 248 20.02 0.26 -4.83
C LYS A 248 18.57 0.23 -5.30
N ALA A 249 17.75 -0.63 -4.69
CA ALA A 249 16.32 -0.68 -4.99
C ALA A 249 15.63 0.64 -4.60
N LYS A 250 16.04 1.25 -3.49
CA LYS A 250 15.58 2.57 -3.04
C LYS A 250 15.96 3.68 -4.04
N GLU A 251 17.17 3.66 -4.60
CA GLU A 251 17.59 4.60 -5.65
C GLU A 251 16.74 4.46 -6.93
N CYS A 252 16.47 3.23 -7.37
CA CYS A 252 15.52 3.00 -8.47
C CYS A 252 14.12 3.56 -8.15
N TYR A 253 13.66 3.37 -6.91
CA TYR A 253 12.37 3.87 -6.46
C TYR A 253 12.31 5.40 -6.43
N GLY A 254 13.36 6.06 -5.93
CA GLY A 254 13.47 7.52 -5.94
C GLY A 254 13.47 8.09 -7.36
N THR A 255 14.15 7.41 -8.29
CA THR A 255 14.13 7.77 -9.72
C THR A 255 12.71 7.68 -10.29
N PHE A 256 11.99 6.62 -9.95
CA PHE A 256 10.58 6.47 -10.34
C PHE A 256 9.69 7.59 -9.80
N LEU A 257 9.80 7.93 -8.50
CA LEU A 257 9.04 9.03 -7.90
C LEU A 257 9.37 10.38 -8.57
N SER A 258 10.65 10.63 -8.84
CA SER A 258 11.12 11.86 -9.51
C SER A 258 10.50 12.00 -10.89
N LYS A 259 10.43 10.92 -11.67
CA LYS A 259 9.79 10.90 -12.99
C LYS A 259 8.27 10.98 -12.93
N LEU A 260 7.63 10.47 -11.87
CA LEU A 260 6.18 10.62 -11.68
C LEU A 260 5.76 12.01 -11.21
N ASP A 261 6.69 12.79 -10.66
CA ASP A 261 6.46 14.18 -10.28
C ASP A 261 6.76 15.18 -11.41
N ASP A 262 7.55 14.77 -12.40
CA ASP A 262 7.75 15.54 -13.63
C ASP A 262 6.46 15.52 -14.49
N GLN A 263 5.82 16.69 -14.62
CA GLN A 263 4.56 16.84 -15.36
C GLN A 263 4.67 16.45 -16.83
N ASP A 264 5.78 16.79 -17.49
CA ASP A 264 5.98 16.49 -18.91
C ASP A 264 6.13 14.98 -19.08
N PHE A 265 6.97 14.34 -18.26
CA PHE A 265 7.15 12.89 -18.28
C PHE A 265 5.83 12.15 -17.98
N ARG A 266 5.13 12.58 -16.92
CA ARG A 266 3.88 11.99 -16.48
C ARG A 266 2.79 12.09 -17.55
N SER A 267 2.68 13.23 -18.24
CA SER A 267 1.68 13.44 -19.29
C SER A 267 1.79 12.41 -20.44
N LYS A 268 3.00 11.92 -20.73
CA LYS A 268 3.23 10.86 -21.74
C LYS A 268 2.73 9.51 -21.27
N LEU A 269 2.85 9.22 -19.97
CA LEU A 269 2.33 7.98 -19.36
C LEU A 269 0.81 8.00 -19.16
N GLU A 270 0.20 9.18 -19.02
CA GLU A 270 -1.24 9.38 -18.85
C GLU A 270 -2.01 9.42 -20.18
N ARG A 271 -1.34 9.18 -21.30
CA ARG A 271 -2.03 9.09 -22.60
C ARG A 271 -3.07 7.96 -22.62
N PRO A 272 -4.20 8.15 -23.31
CA PRO A 272 -5.30 7.20 -23.24
C PRO A 272 -4.96 5.82 -23.81
N GLY A 273 -5.54 4.78 -23.22
CA GLY A 273 -5.36 3.39 -23.62
C GLY A 273 -3.87 3.00 -23.76
N ASP A 274 -3.50 2.51 -24.93
CA ASP A 274 -2.16 2.03 -25.26
C ASP A 274 -1.23 3.11 -25.84
N GLU A 275 -1.71 4.34 -26.07
CA GLU A 275 -0.89 5.39 -26.67
C GLU A 275 0.37 5.71 -25.84
N GLY A 276 0.26 5.62 -24.52
CA GLY A 276 1.38 5.79 -23.59
C GLY A 276 2.41 4.67 -23.67
N ILE A 277 2.02 3.45 -24.08
CA ILE A 277 2.90 2.27 -24.10
C ILE A 277 4.01 2.41 -25.16
N ASN A 278 3.76 3.14 -26.23
CA ASN A 278 4.72 3.32 -27.32
C ASN A 278 5.71 4.47 -27.08
N THR A 279 5.58 5.18 -25.95
CA THR A 279 6.41 6.34 -25.62
C THR A 279 7.80 5.95 -25.13
N THR A 280 8.76 6.85 -25.28
CA THR A 280 10.13 6.70 -24.73
C THR A 280 10.13 6.69 -23.21
N GLU A 281 9.21 7.42 -22.59
CA GLU A 281 9.00 7.53 -21.15
C GLU A 281 8.52 6.20 -20.56
N PHE A 282 7.59 5.53 -21.24
CA PHE A 282 7.19 4.19 -20.80
C PHE A 282 8.31 3.17 -20.98
N LYS A 283 9.08 3.23 -22.08
CA LYS A 283 10.26 2.35 -22.25
C LYS A 283 11.28 2.56 -21.13
N PHE A 284 11.54 3.80 -20.72
CA PHE A 284 12.36 4.12 -19.56
C PHE A 284 11.82 3.45 -18.28
N MET A 285 10.51 3.57 -18.03
CA MET A 285 9.86 2.93 -16.88
C MET A 285 9.95 1.41 -16.90
N VAL A 286 9.95 0.78 -18.08
CA VAL A 286 10.12 -0.67 -18.22
C VAL A 286 11.53 -1.11 -17.81
N GLU A 287 12.57 -0.41 -18.27
CA GLU A 287 13.95 -0.74 -17.89
C GLU A 287 14.18 -0.49 -16.39
N LEU A 288 13.73 0.66 -15.87
CA LEU A 288 13.80 0.96 -14.44
C LEU A 288 13.11 -0.11 -13.59
N ALA A 289 11.93 -0.59 -14.02
CA ALA A 289 11.22 -1.66 -13.32
C ALA A 289 11.95 -3.00 -13.37
N ARG A 290 12.70 -3.30 -14.45
CA ARG A 290 13.51 -4.53 -14.55
C ARG A 290 14.68 -4.48 -13.59
N GLU A 291 15.39 -3.36 -13.55
CA GLU A 291 16.50 -3.12 -12.61
C GLU A 291 15.99 -3.21 -11.17
N PHE A 292 14.92 -2.48 -10.85
CA PHE A 292 14.29 -2.52 -9.52
C PHE A 292 13.91 -3.95 -9.11
N LYS A 293 13.25 -4.71 -10.00
CA LYS A 293 12.90 -6.11 -9.75
C LYS A 293 14.16 -6.97 -9.52
N ALA A 294 15.21 -6.78 -10.30
CA ALA A 294 16.45 -7.54 -10.16
C ALA A 294 17.11 -7.29 -8.80
N GLU A 295 17.09 -6.05 -8.31
CA GLU A 295 17.59 -5.73 -6.96
C GLU A 295 16.75 -6.41 -5.87
N LEU A 296 15.40 -6.38 -5.96
CA LEU A 296 14.54 -7.07 -4.99
C LEU A 296 14.75 -8.60 -4.97
N VAL A 297 14.89 -9.22 -6.15
CA VAL A 297 15.22 -10.65 -6.26
C VAL A 297 16.63 -10.91 -5.71
N GLY A 298 17.57 -10.01 -5.96
CA GLY A 298 18.92 -10.06 -5.41
C GLY A 298 18.93 -10.08 -3.89
N ILE A 299 18.13 -9.23 -3.24
CA ILE A 299 17.94 -9.22 -1.78
C ILE A 299 17.43 -10.58 -1.31
N LEU A 300 16.38 -11.13 -1.92
CA LEU A 300 15.85 -12.45 -1.52
C LEU A 300 16.91 -13.54 -1.54
N LEU A 301 17.68 -13.61 -2.63
CA LEU A 301 18.65 -14.69 -2.84
C LEU A 301 19.95 -14.50 -2.05
N LYS A 302 20.37 -13.26 -1.78
CA LYS A 302 21.65 -12.97 -1.12
C LYS A 302 21.50 -12.75 0.38
N HIS A 303 20.48 -11.98 0.80
CA HIS A 303 20.22 -11.66 2.20
C HIS A 303 19.70 -12.87 2.97
N TYR A 304 18.56 -13.40 2.50
CA TYR A 304 17.91 -14.53 3.15
C TYR A 304 18.53 -15.86 2.73
N GLY A 305 19.08 -15.93 1.51
CA GLY A 305 19.65 -17.14 0.95
C GLY A 305 18.61 -17.98 0.19
N PRO A 306 19.04 -18.71 -0.87
CA PRO A 306 18.14 -19.47 -1.73
C PRO A 306 17.40 -20.60 -1.02
N ASP A 307 17.96 -21.09 0.10
CA ASP A 307 17.41 -22.18 0.89
C ASP A 307 16.51 -21.73 2.05
N SER A 308 16.33 -20.43 2.23
CA SER A 308 15.49 -19.90 3.32
C SER A 308 14.01 -20.25 3.15
N ALA A 309 13.30 -20.32 4.28
CA ALA A 309 11.85 -20.55 4.29
C ALA A 309 11.10 -19.49 3.46
N ILE A 310 11.53 -18.22 3.51
CA ILE A 310 10.88 -17.14 2.77
C ILE A 310 11.06 -17.32 1.27
N VAL A 311 12.29 -17.58 0.79
CA VAL A 311 12.53 -17.79 -0.66
C VAL A 311 11.76 -19.00 -1.17
N LYS A 312 11.79 -20.12 -0.44
CA LYS A 312 11.03 -21.33 -0.78
C LYS A 312 9.51 -21.10 -0.80
N SER A 313 9.01 -20.16 -0.02
CA SER A 313 7.58 -19.82 0.02
C SER A 313 7.17 -18.80 -1.05
N LEU A 314 8.13 -18.03 -1.60
CA LEU A 314 7.91 -17.02 -2.65
C LEU A 314 8.14 -17.54 -4.08
N LEU A 315 9.10 -18.46 -4.23
CA LEU A 315 9.56 -19.07 -5.47
C LEU A 315 9.55 -20.59 -5.30
N LEU A 316 8.49 -21.24 -5.76
CA LEU A 316 8.43 -21.92 -7.05
C LEU A 316 6.99 -22.40 -7.26
#